data_AF-G4KM19-F1
#
_entry.id   AF-G4KM19-F1
#
_cell.length_a   1.000
_cell.length_b   1.000
_cell.length_c   1.000
_cell.angle_alpha   90.00
_cell.angle_beta   90.00
_cell.angle_gamma   90.00
#
_symmetry.space_group_name_H-M   'P 1'
#
loop_
_entity.id
_entity.type
_entity.pdbx_description
1 polymer ?
#
loop_
_entity_poly.entity_id
_entity_poly.type
_entity_poly.pdbx_seq_one_letter_code
_entity_poly.pdbx_strand_id
1 'polypeptide(L)' 'MKSGIHPEYKKFLIKVGSDVFETMSTHPTGEILMDVDFRKHPAWNKDAGNVVNQSNKSVSDFNKRFSGLSFGSKKEAS' A
#
# COMPACT_ATOMS: atom_id res chain seq x y z
N MET A 1 26.61 -28.46 -9.25
CA MET A 1 25.19 -28.71 -8.89
C MET A 1 24.76 -30.00 -9.57
N LYS A 2 24.03 -30.90 -8.90
CA LYS A 2 23.47 -32.10 -9.55
C LYS A 2 22.44 -31.66 -10.59
N SER A 3 22.28 -32.39 -11.70
CA SER A 3 21.19 -32.08 -12.63
C SER A 3 19.84 -32.38 -11.98
N GLY A 4 18.83 -31.56 -12.24
CA GLY A 4 17.45 -31.80 -11.79
C GLY A 4 17.09 -31.38 -10.36
N ILE A 5 18.02 -30.89 -9.54
CA ILE A 5 17.70 -30.40 -8.17
C ILE A 5 17.33 -28.92 -8.12
N HIS A 6 17.28 -28.25 -9.27
CA HIS A 6 16.91 -26.85 -9.34
C HIS A 6 15.38 -26.72 -9.41
N PRO A 7 14.76 -25.91 -8.56
CA PRO A 7 13.33 -25.64 -8.64
C PRO A 7 12.93 -25.09 -10.02
N GLU A 8 11.68 -25.32 -10.42
CA GLU A 8 11.15 -24.74 -11.66
C GLU A 8 11.01 -23.22 -11.50
N TYR A 9 11.78 -22.47 -12.28
CA TYR A 9 11.59 -21.02 -12.40
C TYR A 9 10.59 -20.73 -13.51
N LYS A 10 9.60 -19.91 -13.20
CA LYS A 10 8.59 -19.44 -14.14
C LYS A 10 8.63 -17.91 -14.19
N LYS A 11 8.19 -17.36 -15.32
CA LYS A 11 8.00 -15.91 -15.43
C LYS A 11 6.93 -15.49 -14.43
N PHE A 12 7.19 -14.39 -13.75
CA PHE A 12 6.38 -13.88 -12.67
C PHE A 12 6.19 -12.38 -12.85
N LEU A 13 4.92 -11.96 -12.87
CA LEU A 13 4.54 -10.57 -13.03
C LEU A 13 4.21 -9.96 -11.67
N ILE A 14 4.87 -8.86 -11.34
CA ILE A 14 4.59 -8.08 -10.13
C ILE A 14 3.98 -6.76 -10.58
N LYS A 15 2.72 -6.53 -10.23
CA LYS A 15 2.06 -5.24 -10.44
C LYS A 15 2.19 -4.39 -9.18
N VAL A 16 2.81 -3.21 -9.31
CA VAL A 16 3.04 -2.27 -8.22
C VAL A 16 2.32 -0.96 -8.56
N GLY A 17 1.07 -0.81 -8.10
CA GLY A 17 0.23 0.30 -8.53
C GLY A 17 0.01 0.29 -10.04
N SER A 18 0.57 1.27 -10.76
CA SER A 18 0.54 1.35 -12.23
C SER A 18 1.71 0.64 -12.92
N ASP A 19 2.78 0.32 -12.18
CA ASP A 19 4.00 -0.23 -12.75
C ASP A 19 3.91 -1.75 -12.86
N VAL A 20 4.47 -2.32 -13.93
CA VAL A 20 4.57 -3.77 -14.12
C VAL A 20 6.05 -4.14 -14.13
N PHE A 21 6.42 -5.08 -13.27
CA PHE A 21 7.77 -5.60 -13.16
C PHE A 21 7.77 -7.10 -13.46
N GLU A 22 8.61 -7.52 -14.41
CA GLU A 22 8.78 -8.93 -14.78
C GLU A 22 10.00 -9.53 -14.09
N THR A 23 9.82 -10.66 -13.43
CA THR A 23 10.90 -11.41 -12.78
C THR A 23 10.74 -12.91 -12.95
N MET A 24 11.74 -13.68 -12.55
CA MET A 24 11.72 -15.14 -12.57
C MET A 24 11.57 -15.64 -11.14
N SER A 25 10.49 -16.37 -10.86
CA SER A 25 10.17 -16.87 -9.51
C SER A 25 9.75 -18.34 -9.56
N THR A 26 9.85 -19.01 -8.42
CA THR A 26 9.34 -20.37 -8.22
C THR A 26 7.91 -20.38 -7.69
N HIS A 27 7.29 -19.21 -7.55
CA HIS A 27 5.94 -19.06 -7.02
C HIS A 27 4.91 -19.77 -7.94
N PRO A 28 3.93 -20.50 -7.37
CA PRO A 28 2.95 -21.25 -8.17
C PRO A 28 2.00 -20.34 -8.96
N THR A 29 1.72 -19.15 -8.45
CA THR A 29 0.93 -18.11 -9.11
C THR A 29 1.83 -17.30 -10.04
N GLY A 30 1.37 -17.05 -11.28
CA GLY A 30 2.15 -16.33 -12.30
C GLY A 30 2.14 -14.79 -12.15
N GLU A 31 1.28 -14.26 -11.29
CA GLU A 31 1.12 -12.83 -11.09
C GLU A 31 0.76 -12.53 -9.63
N ILE A 32 1.29 -11.42 -9.09
CA ILE A 32 0.84 -10.81 -7.84
C ILE A 32 0.59 -9.32 -8.00
N LEU A 33 -0.43 -8.84 -7.28
CA LEU A 33 -0.67 -7.42 -7.08
C LEU A 33 -0.11 -7.01 -5.71
N MET A 34 0.79 -6.04 -5.71
CA MET A 34 1.47 -5.56 -4.52
C MET A 34 0.86 -4.23 -4.07
N ASP A 35 0.05 -4.28 -3.00
CA ASP A 35 -0.65 -3.10 -2.46
C ASP A 35 0.28 -2.16 -1.68
N VAL A 36 1.25 -2.73 -0.97
CA VAL A 36 2.22 -2.00 -0.14
C VAL A 36 3.63 -2.26 -0.66
N ASP A 37 4.26 -1.21 -1.18
CA ASP A 37 5.65 -1.21 -1.64
C ASP A 37 6.49 -0.26 -0.78
N PHE A 38 7.77 -0.08 -1.14
CA PHE A 38 8.64 0.84 -0.42
C PHE A 38 8.18 2.30 -0.48
N ARG A 39 7.45 2.67 -1.54
CA ARG A 39 6.89 4.01 -1.78
C ARG A 39 5.58 4.24 -1.03
N LYS A 40 4.99 3.23 -0.41
CA LYS A 40 3.75 3.32 0.38
C LYS A 40 3.93 2.84 1.82
N HIS A 41 5.03 2.16 2.15
CA HIS A 41 5.22 1.63 3.48
C HIS A 41 5.33 2.76 4.52
N PRO A 42 4.49 2.75 5.58
CA PRO A 42 4.46 3.84 6.58
C PRO A 42 5.81 4.09 7.27
N ALA A 43 6.63 3.05 7.44
CA ALA A 43 7.95 3.16 8.05
C ALA A 43 8.97 3.95 7.21
N TRP A 44 8.81 3.98 5.88
CA TRP A 44 9.77 4.65 4.98
C TRP A 44 9.34 6.05 4.54
N ASN A 45 8.03 6.33 4.53
CA ASN A 45 7.51 7.62 4.07
C ASN A 45 7.23 8.65 5.17
N LYS A 46 7.47 8.31 6.44
CA LYS A 46 7.22 9.18 7.61
C LYS A 46 5.76 9.66 7.78
N ASP A 47 4.84 9.38 6.85
CA ASP A 47 3.42 9.74 6.89
C ASP A 47 2.54 8.66 7.58
N ALA A 48 3.07 8.04 8.64
CA ALA A 48 2.35 7.02 9.39
C ALA A 48 1.13 7.59 10.15
N GLY A 49 1.11 8.90 10.43
CA GLY A 49 0.04 9.54 11.21
C GLY A 49 -1.32 9.58 10.50
N ASN A 50 -1.35 9.89 9.19
CA ASN A 50 -2.61 10.02 8.46
C ASN A 50 -3.23 8.66 8.11
N VAL A 51 -2.41 7.68 7.74
CA VAL A 51 -2.89 6.33 7.37
C VAL A 51 -3.47 5.60 8.58
N VAL A 52 -2.86 5.73 9.77
CA VAL A 52 -3.37 5.13 11.01
C VAL A 52 -4.67 5.76 11.48
N ASN A 53 -4.84 7.07 11.27
CA ASN A 53 -6.09 7.76 11.61
C ASN A 53 -7.24 7.43 10.64
N GLN A 54 -6.94 7.16 9.37
CA GLN A 54 -7.93 6.75 8.37
C GLN A 54 -8.32 5.27 8.49
N SER A 55 -7.43 4.41 8.99
CA SER A 55 -7.73 2.99 9.25
C SER A 55 -8.57 2.79 10.53
N ASN A 56 -8.60 3.79 11.42
CA ASN A 56 -9.49 3.80 12.57
C ASN A 56 -10.95 4.02 12.13
N LYS A 57 -11.73 2.95 12.14
CA LYS A 57 -13.15 2.93 11.74
C LYS A 57 -13.98 4.04 12.40
N SER A 58 -13.74 4.31 13.68
CA SER A 58 -14.45 5.36 14.43
C SER A 58 -14.19 6.77 13.88
N VAL A 59 -12.94 7.09 13.55
CA VAL A 59 -12.53 8.39 13.01
C VAL A 59 -13.00 8.54 11.56
N SER A 60 -12.91 7.48 10.77
CA SER A 60 -13.41 7.46 9.39
C SER A 60 -14.93 7.62 9.31
N ASP A 61 -15.69 6.89 10.14
CA ASP A 61 -17.15 7.00 10.21
C ASP A 61 -17.59 8.38 10.71
N PHE A 62 -16.88 8.95 11.67
CA PHE A 62 -17.11 10.32 12.14
C PHE A 62 -16.88 11.34 11.01
N ASN A 63 -15.71 11.31 10.37
CA ASN A 63 -15.37 12.21 9.27
C ASN A 63 -16.34 12.08 8.10
N LYS A 64 -16.83 10.86 7.80
CA LYS A 64 -17.84 10.63 6.75
C LYS A 64 -19.21 11.22 7.11
N ARG A 65 -19.62 11.11 8.38
CA ARG A 65 -20.90 11.65 8.87
C ARG A 65 -20.91 13.17 8.97
N PHE A 66 -19.76 13.77 9.27
CA PHE A 66 -19.62 15.21 9.51
C PHE A 66 -18.79 15.94 8.45
N SER A 67 -18.58 15.35 7.27
CA SER A 67 -17.77 15.91 6.18
C SER A 67 -18.27 17.26 5.65
N GLY A 68 -19.54 17.59 5.90
CA GLY A 68 -20.16 18.88 5.55
C GLY A 68 -20.06 19.96 6.65
N LEU A 69 -19.56 19.63 7.84
CA LEU A 69 -19.35 20.60 8.93
C LEU A 69 -17.88 21.01 8.95
N SER A 70 -17.58 22.21 8.46
CA SER A 70 -16.28 22.82 8.70
C SER A 70 -16.24 23.28 10.16
N PHE A 71 -15.61 22.50 11.04
CA PHE A 71 -15.25 22.95 12.37
C PHE A 71 -14.13 23.97 12.20
N GLY A 72 -14.52 25.23 12.01
CA GLY A 72 -13.61 26.31 11.67
C GLY A 72 -12.42 26.33 12.60
N SER A 73 -11.24 26.03 12.06
CA SER A 73 -9.99 26.50 12.62
C SER A 73 -10.16 28.01 12.75
N LYS A 74 -10.27 28.50 13.98
CA LYS A 74 -10.35 29.93 14.28
C LYS A 74 -9.24 30.62 13.49
N LYS A 75 -9.59 31.33 12.42
CA LYS A 75 -8.69 32.30 11.80
C LYS A 75 -8.38 33.28 12.92
N GLU A 76 -7.15 33.23 13.42
CA GLU A 76 -6.62 34.31 14.23
C GLU A 76 -6.78 35.58 13.40
N ALA A 77 -7.67 36.45 13.85
CA ALA A 77 -7.79 37.79 13.32
C ALA A 77 -6.60 38.58 13.89
N SER A 78 -5.83 39.16 12.97
CA SER A 78 -4.88 40.29 13.07
C SER A 78 -4.28 40.64 14.43
#